data_AF-A0A3D9BTZ3-F1
#
_entry.id   AF-A0A3D9BTZ3-F1
#
_cell.length_a   1.000
_cell.length_b   1.000
_cell.length_c   1.000
_cell.angle_alpha   90.00
_cell.angle_beta   90.00
_cell.angle_gamma   90.00
#
_symmetry.space_group_name_H-M   'P 1'
#
loop_
_entity.id
_entity.type
_entity.pdbx_description
1 polymer ?
#
loop_
_entity_poly.entity_id
_entity_poly.type
_entity_poly.pdbx_seq_one_letter_code
_entity_poly.pdbx_strand_id
1 'polypeptide(L)' 'MKTIVKHSKSKSAWNVIGTELGGKYKIAVVPYIQTEDEITQTKEKNEALEHAEFISKCFNEKK' A
#
# COMPACT_ATOMS: atom_id res chain seq x y z
N MET A 1 13.72 -4.26 8.91
CA MET A 1 12.67 -5.07 8.26
C MET A 1 12.50 -4.59 6.83
N LYS A 2 12.41 -5.49 5.84
CA LYS A 2 12.19 -5.07 4.44
C LYS A 2 10.74 -5.22 4.00
N THR A 3 10.22 -4.21 3.31
CA THR A 3 8.82 -4.14 2.89
C THR A 3 8.67 -3.70 1.43
N ILE A 4 7.59 -4.14 0.80
CA ILE A 4 7.19 -3.75 -0.56
C ILE A 4 5.72 -3.36 -0.60
N VAL A 5 5.37 -2.43 -1.49
CA VAL A 5 3.99 -2.04 -1.78
C VAL A 5 3.46 -2.87 -2.94
N LYS A 6 2.25 -3.43 -2.79
CA LYS A 6 1.55 -4.15 -3.85
C LYS A 6 0.07 -3.83 -3.87
N HIS A 7 -0.44 -3.51 -5.06
CA HIS A 7 -1.87 -3.36 -5.29
C HIS A 7 -2.63 -4.66 -5.03
N SER A 8 -3.81 -4.56 -4.42
CA SER A 8 -4.68 -5.70 -4.17
C SER A 8 -5.48 -6.07 -5.43
N LYS A 9 -5.39 -7.34 -5.86
CA LYS A 9 -6.14 -7.82 -7.04
C LYS A 9 -7.66 -7.89 -6.83
N SER A 10 -8.11 -8.00 -5.58
CA SER A 10 -9.53 -8.23 -5.23
C SER A 10 -10.17 -7.09 -4.44
N LYS A 11 -9.41 -6.06 -4.08
CA LYS A 11 -9.89 -4.94 -3.26
C LYS A 11 -9.29 -3.64 -3.76
N SER A 12 -10.00 -2.53 -3.58
CA SER A 12 -9.47 -1.19 -3.83
C SER A 12 -8.57 -0.74 -2.68
N ALA A 13 -7.36 -1.31 -2.64
CA ALA A 13 -6.39 -1.05 -1.60
C ALA A 13 -4.94 -1.34 -2.04
N TRP A 14 -4.00 -0.62 -1.44
CA TRP A 14 -2.56 -0.88 -1.50
C TRP A 14 -2.12 -1.65 -0.25
N ASN A 15 -1.43 -2.79 -0.44
CA ASN A 15 -0.90 -3.57 0.68
C ASN A 15 0.59 -3.28 0.85
N VAL A 16 1.02 -3.10 2.09
CA VAL A 16 2.44 -3.11 2.46
C VAL A 16 2.75 -4.50 3.00
N ILE A 17 3.69 -5.20 2.36
CA ILE A 17 4.00 -6.61 2.61
C ILE A 17 5.44 -6.74 3.08
N GLY A 18 5.67 -7.46 4.18
CA GLY A 18 7.01 -7.83 4.62
C GLY A 18 7.64 -8.88 3.71
N THR A 19 8.91 -8.72 3.37
CA THR A 19 9.62 -9.65 2.47
C THR A 19 10.52 -10.66 3.20
N GLU A 20 10.55 -10.62 4.54
CA GLU A 20 11.36 -11.54 5.33
C GLU A 20 10.84 -12.98 5.23
N LEU A 21 11.79 -13.92 5.06
CA LEU A 21 11.49 -15.34 4.94
C LEU A 21 10.96 -15.88 6.26
N GLY A 22 9.94 -16.75 6.20
CA GLY A 22 9.27 -17.29 7.38
C GLY A 22 8.17 -16.39 7.97
N GLY A 23 7.99 -15.16 7.47
CA GLY A 23 7.02 -14.20 8.01
C GLY A 23 6.40 -13.31 6.94
N LYS A 24 5.84 -13.88 5.88
CA LYS A 24 5.18 -13.10 4.82
C LYS A 24 3.81 -12.60 5.28
N TYR A 25 3.78 -11.57 6.12
CA TYR A 25 2.55 -10.94 6.60
C TYR A 25 2.29 -9.59 5.94
N LYS A 26 1.00 -9.22 5.85
CA LYS A 26 0.58 -7.87 5.50
C LYS A 26 0.81 -6.97 6.72
N ILE A 27 1.63 -5.95 6.55
CA ILE A 27 1.97 -4.98 7.59
C ILE A 27 0.89 -3.91 7.68
N ALA A 28 0.45 -3.43 6.52
CA ALA A 28 -0.60 -2.45 6.40
C ALA A 28 -1.44 -2.70 5.15
N VAL A 29 -2.70 -2.27 5.20
CA VAL A 29 -3.61 -2.21 4.06
C VAL A 29 -4.16 -0.80 4.01
N VAL A 30 -3.87 -0.08 2.94
CA VAL A 30 -4.32 1.29 2.71
C VAL A 30 -5.47 1.24 1.69
N PRO A 31 -6.73 1.26 2.13
CA PRO A 31 -7.87 1.30 1.24
C PRO A 31 -8.01 2.68 0.58
N TYR A 32 -8.66 2.72 -0.58
CA TYR A 32 -9.09 3.96 -1.22
C TYR A 32 -10.52 3.80 -1.72
N ILE A 33 -11.21 4.93 -1.89
CA ILE A 33 -12.59 4.96 -2.36
C ILE A 33 -12.58 4.68 -3.86
N GLN A 34 -13.46 3.78 -4.28
CA GLN A 34 -13.70 3.52 -5.70
C GLN A 34 -14.99 4.22 -6.11
N THR A 35 -14.84 5.29 -6.89
CA THR A 35 -15.95 6.08 -7.46
C THR A 35 -16.06 5.86 -8.97
N GLU A 36 -17.21 6.21 -9.55
CA GLU A 36 -17.42 6.24 -11.01
C GLU A 36 -16.74 7.44 -11.67
N ASP A 37 -16.52 8.52 -10.92
CA ASP A 37 -15.75 9.67 -11.39
C ASP A 37 -14.25 9.30 -11.49
N GLU A 38 -13.72 9.28 -12.71
CA GLU A 38 -12.33 8.87 -13.00
C GLU A 38 -11.29 9.80 -12.37
N ILE A 39 -11.59 11.10 -12.29
CA ILE A 39 -10.68 12.11 -11.74
C ILE A 39 -10.51 11.87 -10.23
N THR A 40 -11.63 11.77 -9.52
CA THR A 40 -11.65 11.49 -8.08
C THR A 40 -11.05 10.11 -7.80
N GLN A 41 -11.41 9.08 -8.58
CA GLN A 41 -10.86 7.73 -8.41
C GLN A 41 -9.33 7.73 -8.56
N THR A 42 -8.81 8.42 -9.56
CA THR A 42 -7.36 8.51 -9.79
C THR A 42 -6.66 9.22 -8.64
N LYS A 43 -7.24 10.32 -8.15
CA LYS A 43 -6.70 11.08 -7.01
C LYS A 43 -6.65 10.22 -5.75
N GLU A 44 -7.77 9.61 -5.36
CA GLU A 44 -7.87 8.77 -4.16
C GLU A 44 -6.91 7.57 -4.22
N LYS A 45 -6.79 6.94 -5.39
CA LYS A 45 -5.87 5.83 -5.62
C LYS A 45 -4.40 6.25 -5.49
N ASN A 46 -4.05 7.44 -5.98
CA ASN A 46 -2.69 7.97 -5.90
C ASN A 46 -2.33 8.38 -4.48
N GLU A 47 -3.23 9.05 -3.76
CA GLU A 47 -3.03 9.42 -2.36
C GLU A 47 -2.81 8.18 -1.48
N ALA A 48 -3.61 7.13 -1.68
CA ALA A 48 -3.41 5.86 -1.00
C ALA A 48 -2.10 5.15 -1.38
N LEU A 49 -1.60 5.33 -2.61
CA LEU A 49 -0.30 4.82 -3.03
C LEU A 49 0.82 5.56 -2.28
N GLU A 50 0.78 6.89 -2.24
CA GLU A 50 1.75 7.72 -1.52
C GLU A 50 1.81 7.37 -0.04
N HIS A 51 0.66 7.16 0.61
CA HIS A 51 0.61 6.69 1.99
C HIS A 51 1.24 5.30 2.16
N ALA A 52 0.95 4.34 1.26
CA ALA A 52 1.52 3.01 1.33
C ALA A 52 3.04 3.02 1.11
N GLU A 53 3.53 3.85 0.19
CA GLU A 53 4.96 4.07 -0.06
C GLU A 53 5.65 4.72 1.13
N PHE A 54 5.03 5.73 1.73
CA PHE A 54 5.54 6.36 2.95
C PHE A 54 5.67 5.36 4.10
N ILE A 55 4.63 4.56 4.35
CA ILE A 55 4.67 3.49 5.36
C ILE A 55 5.82 2.52 5.06
N SER A 56 5.93 2.04 3.82
CA SER A 56 6.99 1.14 3.39
C SER A 56 8.39 1.75 3.59
N LYS A 57 8.55 3.04 3.26
CA LYS A 57 9.79 3.80 3.48
C LYS A 57 10.16 3.84 4.95
N CYS A 58 9.21 4.12 5.85
CA CYS A 58 9.46 4.12 7.29
C CYS A 58 9.96 2.78 7.84
N PHE A 59 9.55 1.64 7.26
CA PHE A 59 10.07 0.32 7.66
C PHE A 59 11.43 0.00 7.04
N ASN A 60 11.68 0.46 5.82
CA ASN A 60 12.93 0.21 5.09
C ASN A 60 14.09 1.13 5.52
N GLU A 61 13.81 2.35 5.97
CA GLU A 61 14.81 3.35 6.38
C GLU A 61 15.07 3.40 7.89
N LYS A 62 14.33 2.61 8.70
CA LYS A 62 14.67 2.43 10.11
C LYS A 62 15.98 1.62 10.22
N LYS A 63 17.06 2.38 10.48
CA LYS A 63 18.40 1.93 10.87
C LYS A 63 18.37 0.85 11.93
#